data_AF-A0A8J6CPG5-F1
#
_entry.id   AF-A0A8J6CPG5-F1
#
_cell.length_a   1.000
_cell.length_b   1.000
_cell.length_c   1.000
_cell.angle_alpha   90.00
_cell.angle_beta   90.00
_cell.angle_gamma   90.00
#
_symmetry.space_group_name_H-M   'P 1'
#
loop_
_entity.id
_entity.type
_entity.pdbx_description
1 polymer ?
#
loop_
_entity_poly.entity_id
_entity_poly.type
_entity_poly.pdbx_seq_one_letter_code
_entity_poly.pdbx_strand_id
1 'polypeptide(L)'
;MANKLVAVYILVSIVVVAATMWVSPVAAEGDDNESFKSCYKECDDECKEEGTNSEMCEVKCNAKCGAEEIEMGWKAAEKLIRHWKVLRGDNVMIIRGKDKGETGIIKRVIRSQNRVIVEGKNLVKKHIKQGPGHEGGIFTVEAPFHASNVQVLDPVTGKPCKIGVKYLEDGTKVRVSRGIGASGSIIPRPEILKMRTTPRPTVAGPKDTPMNLVLEKTYDPKSGKGMPEL
;
A
#
# COMPACT_ATOMS: atom_id res chain seq x y z
N MET A 1 67.41 35.67 3.49
CA MET A 1 66.42 35.67 4.60
C MET A 1 64.99 35.41 4.07
N ALA A 2 64.76 34.27 3.38
CA ALA A 2 63.46 33.96 2.77
C ALA A 2 62.90 32.56 3.15
N ASN A 3 63.64 31.72 3.88
CA ASN A 3 63.22 30.35 4.20
C ASN A 3 62.78 30.13 5.66
N LYS A 4 62.75 31.16 6.51
CA LYS A 4 62.23 31.05 7.88
C LYS A 4 60.75 31.47 8.02
N LEU A 5 60.20 32.21 7.05
CA LEU A 5 58.81 32.67 7.06
C LEU A 5 57.82 31.64 6.49
N VAL A 6 58.23 30.83 5.53
CA VAL A 6 57.35 29.81 4.91
C VAL A 6 57.07 28.64 5.86
N ALA A 7 58.04 28.25 6.69
CA ALA A 7 57.88 27.17 7.66
C ALA A 7 56.89 27.53 8.80
N VAL A 8 56.84 28.80 9.22
CA VAL A 8 55.90 29.26 10.25
C VAL A 8 54.47 29.33 9.70
N TYR A 9 54.29 29.71 8.42
CA TYR A 9 52.96 29.76 7.80
C TYR A 9 52.35 28.37 7.54
N ILE A 10 53.19 27.38 7.21
CA ILE A 10 52.75 25.99 7.01
C ILE A 10 52.40 25.33 8.36
N LEU A 11 53.16 25.60 9.43
CA LEU A 11 52.85 25.06 10.75
C LEU A 11 51.61 25.71 11.41
N VAL A 12 51.38 27.00 11.20
CA VAL A 12 50.18 27.68 11.75
C VAL A 12 48.89 27.27 11.03
N SER A 13 48.97 26.85 9.76
CA SER A 13 47.81 26.38 9.01
C SER A 13 47.39 24.95 9.39
N ILE A 14 48.32 24.09 9.82
CA ILE A 14 48.02 22.71 10.23
C ILE A 14 47.30 22.67 11.59
N VAL A 15 47.62 23.61 12.50
CA VAL A 15 46.99 23.66 13.83
C VAL A 15 45.55 24.17 13.78
N VAL A 16 45.19 25.02 12.80
CA VAL A 16 43.81 25.56 12.69
C VAL A 16 42.83 24.56 12.06
N VAL A 17 43.30 23.64 11.22
CA VAL A 17 42.42 22.61 10.60
C VAL A 17 42.09 21.47 11.58
N ALA A 18 42.93 21.24 12.60
CA ALA A 18 42.69 20.20 13.61
C ALA A 18 41.63 20.60 14.67
N ALA A 19 41.28 21.88 14.79
CA ALA A 19 40.40 22.39 15.85
C ALA A 19 38.92 22.59 15.44
N THR A 20 38.53 22.31 14.20
CA THR A 20 37.14 22.42 13.71
C THR A 20 36.49 21.08 13.36
N MET A 21 37.19 19.96 13.57
CA MET A 21 36.60 18.62 13.52
C MET A 21 36.17 18.16 14.91
N TRP A 22 35.28 18.92 15.55
CA TRP A 22 34.36 18.36 16.54
C TRP A 22 33.18 17.78 15.76
N VAL A 23 33.45 16.66 15.06
CA VAL A 23 32.41 15.72 14.69
C VAL A 23 31.87 15.22 16.01
N SER A 24 30.64 15.62 16.33
CA SER A 24 29.88 14.98 17.40
C SER A 24 29.98 13.47 17.18
N PRO A 25 30.32 12.67 18.21
CA PRO A 25 30.25 11.23 18.07
C PRO A 25 28.83 10.89 17.62
N VAL A 26 28.70 10.43 16.38
CA VAL A 26 27.57 9.61 15.95
C VAL A 26 27.51 8.52 16.99
N ALA A 27 26.48 8.59 17.85
CA ALA A 27 26.14 7.51 18.74
C ALA A 27 26.12 6.26 17.87
N ALA A 28 26.98 5.31 18.20
CA ALA A 28 26.96 3.99 17.60
C ALA A 28 25.51 3.50 17.64
N GLU A 29 24.93 3.35 16.45
CA GLU A 29 23.77 2.51 16.25
C GLU A 29 24.16 1.15 16.84
N GLY A 30 23.63 0.85 18.03
CA GLY A 30 23.73 -0.49 18.57
C GLY A 30 23.03 -1.39 17.58
N ASP A 31 23.74 -2.42 17.09
CA ASP A 31 23.14 -3.45 16.27
C ASP A 31 21.96 -4.07 17.04
N ASP A 32 20.74 -3.72 16.64
CA ASP A 32 19.47 -4.33 17.09
C ASP A 32 19.47 -5.87 16.98
N ASN A 33 20.45 -6.39 16.22
CA ASN A 33 20.72 -7.78 15.92
C ASN A 33 21.35 -8.57 17.10
N GLU A 34 21.92 -7.90 18.12
CA GLU A 34 22.42 -8.61 19.32
C GLU A 34 21.28 -9.01 20.27
N SER A 35 20.23 -8.18 20.37
CA SER A 35 19.05 -8.45 21.20
C SER A 35 18.21 -9.62 20.67
N PHE A 36 18.10 -9.73 19.34
CA PHE A 36 17.43 -10.88 18.69
C PHE A 36 18.21 -12.18 18.89
N LYS A 37 19.54 -12.13 18.76
CA LYS A 37 20.40 -13.30 18.99
C LYS A 37 20.41 -13.72 20.46
N SER A 38 20.29 -12.80 21.40
CA SER A 38 20.19 -13.13 22.82
C SER A 38 18.84 -13.78 23.16
N CYS A 39 17.73 -13.30 22.58
CA CYS A 39 16.38 -13.85 22.82
C CYS A 39 16.21 -15.28 22.27
N TYR A 40 16.71 -15.56 21.06
CA TYR A 40 16.72 -16.93 20.52
C TYR A 40 17.62 -17.86 21.35
N LYS A 41 18.75 -17.36 21.85
CA LYS A 41 19.66 -18.13 22.69
C LYS A 41 19.06 -18.45 24.07
N GLU A 42 18.39 -17.49 24.70
CA GLU A 42 17.65 -17.71 25.96
C GLU A 42 16.48 -18.69 25.77
N CYS A 43 15.77 -18.60 24.64
CA CYS A 43 14.68 -19.51 24.32
C CYS A 43 15.16 -20.93 24.00
N ASP A 44 16.29 -21.08 23.28
CA ASP A 44 16.94 -22.37 23.04
C ASP A 44 17.42 -23.04 24.33
N ASP A 45 17.88 -22.26 25.31
CA ASP A 45 18.32 -22.78 26.61
C ASP A 45 17.13 -23.21 27.48
N GLU A 46 16.02 -22.46 27.50
CA GLU A 46 14.76 -22.89 28.16
C GLU A 46 14.18 -24.18 27.56
N CYS A 47 14.21 -24.32 26.23
CA CYS A 47 13.70 -25.52 25.57
C CYS A 47 14.48 -26.81 25.93
N LYS A 48 15.79 -26.69 26.19
CA LYS A 48 16.63 -27.83 26.58
C LYS A 48 16.28 -28.34 27.97
N GLU A 49 15.83 -27.46 28.87
CA GLU A 49 15.39 -27.84 30.22
C GLU A 49 13.99 -28.49 30.22
N GLU A 50 13.11 -28.09 29.30
CA GLU A 50 11.74 -28.63 29.19
C GLU A 50 11.63 -29.97 28.45
N GLY A 51 12.72 -30.46 27.83
CA GLY A 51 12.75 -31.77 27.15
C GLY A 51 11.81 -31.89 25.94
N THR A 52 11.53 -30.78 25.25
CA THR A 52 10.65 -30.77 24.06
C THR A 52 11.42 -31.14 22.78
N ASN A 53 10.77 -31.83 21.83
CA ASN A 53 11.38 -32.13 20.52
C ASN A 53 11.68 -30.83 19.75
N SER A 54 12.76 -30.83 18.96
CA SER A 54 13.33 -29.65 18.29
C SER A 54 12.32 -28.84 17.47
N GLU A 55 11.39 -29.50 16.77
CA GLU A 55 10.34 -28.83 15.99
C GLU A 55 9.36 -28.02 16.87
N MET A 56 9.02 -28.54 18.05
CA MET A 56 8.12 -27.86 18.99
C MET A 56 8.82 -26.67 19.67
N CYS A 57 10.14 -26.78 19.88
CA CYS A 57 10.94 -25.67 20.38
C CYS A 57 11.08 -24.54 19.35
N GLU A 58 11.31 -24.85 18.07
CA GLU A 58 11.34 -23.83 17.01
C GLU A 58 10.01 -23.06 16.91
N VAL A 59 8.87 -23.74 17.06
CA VAL A 59 7.56 -23.06 17.07
C VAL A 59 7.39 -22.18 18.31
N LYS A 60 7.84 -22.62 19.48
CA LYS A 60 7.82 -21.82 20.72
C LYS A 60 8.73 -20.60 20.63
N CYS A 61 9.95 -20.74 20.11
CA CYS A 61 10.87 -19.61 19.95
C CYS A 61 10.47 -18.67 18.82
N ASN A 62 9.88 -19.15 17.73
CA ASN A 62 9.23 -18.26 16.76
C ASN A 62 8.03 -17.51 17.35
N ALA A 63 7.28 -18.09 18.29
CA ALA A 63 6.18 -17.39 18.95
C ALA A 63 6.65 -16.40 20.04
N LYS A 64 7.72 -16.72 20.77
CA LYS A 64 8.27 -15.92 21.87
C LYS A 64 9.20 -14.80 21.37
N CYS A 65 10.03 -15.11 20.37
CA CYS A 65 11.06 -14.23 19.79
C CYS A 65 10.64 -13.68 18.42
N GLY A 66 9.77 -14.38 17.68
CA GLY A 66 9.34 -14.02 16.32
C GLY A 66 8.01 -13.26 16.25
N ALA A 67 7.57 -12.63 17.34
CA ALA A 67 6.45 -11.68 17.32
C ALA A 67 6.88 -10.32 16.72
N GLU A 68 7.67 -10.31 15.64
CA GLU A 68 8.07 -9.11 14.95
C GLU A 68 8.50 -9.39 13.50
N GLU A 69 7.52 -9.54 12.61
CA GLU A 69 7.68 -9.09 11.23
C GLU A 69 6.49 -8.19 10.85
N ILE A 70 6.39 -7.05 11.53
CA ILE A 70 5.90 -5.81 10.90
C ILE A 70 6.98 -4.74 11.09
N GLU A 71 8.24 -5.10 10.85
CA GLU A 71 9.26 -4.08 10.55
C GLU A 71 9.16 -3.69 9.07
N MET A 72 8.11 -2.93 8.73
CA MET A 72 8.36 -1.75 7.91
C MET A 72 8.68 -0.63 8.90
N GLY A 73 9.94 -0.60 9.32
CA GLY A 73 10.48 0.53 10.06
C GLY A 73 10.07 1.86 9.41
N TRP A 74 9.94 2.88 10.25
CA TRP A 74 9.74 4.30 9.90
C TRP A 74 8.44 4.71 9.16
N LYS A 75 7.54 3.81 8.77
CA LYS A 75 6.16 4.21 8.45
C LYS A 75 5.35 4.25 9.74
N ALA A 76 5.50 5.36 10.46
CA ALA A 76 4.56 5.79 11.50
C ALA A 76 3.14 5.35 11.15
N ALA A 77 2.42 4.79 12.12
CA ALA A 77 1.03 4.34 12.02
C ALA A 77 0.14 5.41 11.35
N GLU A 78 0.18 5.46 10.02
CA GLU A 78 -0.51 6.47 9.25
C GLU A 78 -1.98 6.16 9.45
N LYS A 79 -2.73 7.11 10.01
CA LYS A 79 -4.16 6.91 10.30
C LYS A 79 -4.88 6.58 8.99
N LEU A 80 -5.10 5.29 8.76
CA LEU A 80 -5.75 4.81 7.55
C LEU A 80 -7.18 5.34 7.50
N ILE A 81 -7.58 5.82 6.31
CA ILE A 81 -8.96 6.25 6.09
C ILE A 81 -9.85 5.00 6.11
N ARG A 82 -10.61 4.82 7.20
CA ARG A 82 -11.55 3.69 7.34
C ARG A 82 -12.64 3.72 6.26
N HIS A 83 -13.26 4.88 6.06
CA HIS A 83 -14.34 5.08 5.10
C HIS A 83 -13.88 5.87 3.88
N TRP A 84 -13.64 5.16 2.78
CA TRP A 84 -13.28 5.76 1.50
C TRP A 84 -14.51 6.28 0.77
N LYS A 85 -14.43 7.53 0.32
CA LYS A 85 -15.48 8.19 -0.49
C LYS A 85 -15.15 8.20 -1.98
N VAL A 86 -13.87 8.07 -2.30
CA VAL A 86 -13.31 8.11 -3.65
C VAL A 86 -13.12 6.69 -4.16
N LEU A 87 -13.55 6.45 -5.39
CA LEU A 87 -13.56 5.13 -6.03
C LEU A 87 -12.69 5.11 -7.30
N ARG A 88 -12.33 3.91 -7.77
CA ARG A 88 -11.66 3.74 -9.07
C ARG A 88 -12.63 4.09 -10.19
N GLY A 89 -12.20 4.91 -11.13
CA GLY A 89 -13.03 5.42 -12.24
C GLY A 89 -13.84 6.67 -11.91
N ASP A 90 -13.66 7.29 -10.74
CA ASP A 90 -14.25 8.61 -10.48
C ASP A 90 -13.45 9.71 -11.21
N ASN A 91 -14.16 10.71 -11.73
CA ASN A 91 -13.57 11.97 -12.21
C ASN A 91 -13.22 12.88 -11.04
N VAL A 92 -11.95 13.26 -10.94
CA VAL A 92 -11.44 14.10 -9.86
C VAL A 92 -10.69 15.31 -10.37
N MET A 93 -10.66 16.35 -9.55
CA MET A 93 -9.82 17.52 -9.68
C MET A 93 -8.76 17.54 -8.59
N ILE A 94 -7.56 17.96 -8.95
CA ILE A 94 -6.43 18.11 -8.02
C ILE A 94 -6.51 19.49 -7.36
N ILE A 95 -6.53 19.51 -6.03
CA ILE A 95 -6.66 20.74 -5.22
C ILE A 95 -5.28 21.31 -4.88
N ARG A 96 -4.32 20.43 -4.60
CA ARG A 96 -2.97 20.75 -4.11
C ARG A 96 -1.95 19.85 -4.79
N GLY A 97 -0.82 20.43 -5.20
CA GLY A 97 0.27 19.72 -5.87
C GLY A 97 0.81 20.51 -7.06
N LYS A 98 1.64 19.85 -7.87
CA LYS A 98 2.21 20.40 -9.10
C LYS A 98 1.12 20.70 -10.14
N ASP A 99 0.20 19.76 -10.30
CA ASP A 99 -0.86 19.80 -11.34
C ASP A 99 -2.19 20.33 -10.76
N LYS A 100 -2.13 21.45 -10.03
CA LYS A 100 -3.31 22.03 -9.37
C LYS A 100 -4.34 22.53 -10.39
N GLY A 101 -5.62 22.21 -10.17
CA GLY A 101 -6.74 22.65 -11.01
C GLY A 101 -7.00 21.75 -12.20
N GLU A 102 -6.10 20.80 -12.48
CA GLU A 102 -6.30 19.82 -13.53
C GLU A 102 -7.27 18.72 -13.09
N THR A 103 -7.98 18.17 -14.07
CA THR A 103 -8.95 17.09 -13.91
C THR A 103 -8.38 15.78 -14.47
N GLY A 104 -8.84 14.65 -13.93
CA GLY A 104 -8.44 13.33 -14.40
C GLY A 104 -9.25 12.20 -13.79
N ILE A 105 -9.14 11.00 -14.38
CA ILE A 105 -9.82 9.79 -13.93
C ILE A 105 -8.90 9.03 -12.96
N ILE A 106 -9.47 8.45 -11.90
CA ILE A 106 -8.70 7.60 -10.99
C ILE A 106 -8.51 6.20 -11.57
N LYS A 107 -7.27 5.88 -11.93
CA LYS A 107 -6.86 4.56 -12.42
C LYS A 107 -6.82 3.52 -11.29
N ARG A 108 -6.19 3.87 -10.17
CA ARG A 108 -6.00 2.94 -9.04
C ARG A 108 -6.08 3.67 -7.70
N VAL A 109 -6.65 2.99 -6.71
CA VAL A 109 -6.71 3.45 -5.31
C VAL A 109 -5.89 2.49 -4.45
N ILE A 110 -4.90 3.02 -3.73
CA ILE A 110 -4.00 2.29 -2.82
C ILE A 110 -4.46 2.59 -1.39
N ARG A 111 -5.31 1.72 -0.85
CA ARG A 111 -5.94 1.93 0.47
C ARG A 111 -4.97 1.79 1.64
N SER A 112 -3.91 1.00 1.49
CA SER A 112 -2.88 0.78 2.51
C SER A 112 -2.01 2.00 2.79
N GLN A 113 -2.00 2.99 1.90
CA GLN A 113 -1.15 4.19 2.02
C GLN A 113 -1.96 5.49 1.85
N ASN A 114 -3.30 5.42 1.94
CA ASN A 114 -4.18 6.58 1.70
C ASN A 114 -3.93 7.31 0.36
N ARG A 115 -3.55 6.57 -0.69
CA ARG A 115 -3.07 7.14 -1.95
C ARG A 115 -3.94 6.77 -3.15
N VAL A 116 -3.93 7.63 -4.17
CA VAL A 116 -4.66 7.47 -5.43
C VAL A 116 -3.75 7.77 -6.62
N ILE A 117 -3.90 7.03 -7.71
CA ILE A 117 -3.20 7.29 -8.97
C ILE A 117 -4.24 7.84 -9.95
N VAL A 118 -3.97 9.03 -10.45
CA VAL A 118 -4.81 9.74 -11.42
C VAL A 118 -4.13 9.66 -12.78
N GLU A 119 -4.92 9.40 -13.82
CA GLU A 119 -4.43 9.23 -15.18
C GLU A 119 -3.77 10.51 -15.74
N GLY A 120 -2.55 10.38 -16.24
CA GLY A 120 -1.79 11.46 -16.87
C GLY A 120 -1.33 12.57 -15.93
N LYS A 121 -1.46 12.41 -14.60
CA LYS A 121 -1.10 13.44 -13.61
C LYS A 121 0.04 12.98 -12.71
N ASN A 122 0.79 13.94 -12.16
CA ASN A 122 1.98 13.73 -11.33
C ASN A 122 2.95 12.75 -11.96
N LEU A 123 3.37 13.08 -13.18
CA LEU A 123 4.31 12.29 -13.95
C LEU A 123 5.72 12.41 -13.35
N VAL A 124 6.35 11.27 -13.13
CA VAL A 124 7.72 11.17 -12.63
C VAL A 124 8.54 10.35 -13.62
N LYS A 125 9.73 10.85 -13.95
CA LYS A 125 10.71 10.14 -14.78
C LYS A 125 11.42 9.10 -13.93
N LYS A 126 11.31 7.83 -14.30
CA LYS A 126 12.03 6.71 -13.69
C LYS A 126 13.07 6.17 -14.66
N HIS A 127 14.31 6.10 -14.21
CA HIS A 127 15.39 5.44 -14.93
C HIS A 127 15.33 3.95 -14.61
N ILE A 128 15.10 3.12 -15.63
CA ILE A 128 15.05 1.67 -15.48
C ILE A 128 16.27 1.07 -16.17
N LYS A 129 17.05 0.28 -15.42
CA LYS A 129 18.18 -0.47 -15.96
C LYS A 129 17.67 -1.58 -16.87
N GLN A 130 18.29 -1.75 -18.04
CA GLN A 130 17.99 -2.84 -18.96
C GLN A 130 18.16 -4.21 -18.31
N GLY A 131 17.30 -5.16 -18.67
CA GLY A 131 17.35 -6.55 -18.23
C GLY A 131 16.78 -7.50 -19.29
N PRO A 132 16.78 -8.81 -19.04
CA PRO A 132 16.27 -9.78 -20.01
C PRO A 132 14.76 -9.61 -20.19
N GLY A 133 14.34 -9.11 -21.34
CA GLY A 133 12.93 -8.94 -21.71
C GLY A 133 12.37 -7.52 -21.56
N HIS A 134 13.16 -6.54 -21.10
CA HIS A 134 12.73 -5.13 -21.07
C HIS A 134 13.86 -4.18 -21.51
N GLU A 135 13.50 -3.23 -22.36
CA GLU A 135 14.42 -2.17 -22.78
C GLU A 135 14.74 -1.24 -21.61
N GLY A 136 16.01 -0.83 -21.51
CA GLY A 136 16.44 0.21 -20.58
C GLY A 136 16.08 1.59 -21.10
N GLY A 137 15.76 2.52 -20.21
CA GLY A 137 15.40 3.86 -20.63
C GLY A 137 14.82 4.74 -19.53
N ILE A 138 14.42 5.94 -19.94
CA ILE A 138 13.72 6.90 -19.09
C ILE A 138 12.23 6.75 -19.35
N PHE A 139 11.51 6.13 -18.41
CA PHE A 139 10.07 5.95 -18.49
C PHE A 139 9.35 7.02 -17.70
N THR A 140 8.31 7.59 -18.29
CA THR A 140 7.43 8.54 -17.61
C THR A 140 6.28 7.77 -16.98
N VAL A 141 6.22 7.74 -15.64
CA VAL A 141 5.24 6.95 -14.89
C VAL A 141 4.42 7.86 -13.97
N GLU A 142 3.13 7.58 -13.86
CA GLU A 142 2.22 8.26 -12.94
C GLU A 142 2.57 7.95 -11.48
N ALA A 143 2.75 8.98 -10.66
CA ALA A 143 3.02 8.84 -9.24
C ALA A 143 1.77 9.11 -8.38
N PRO A 144 1.61 8.43 -7.23
CA PRO A 144 0.41 8.54 -6.42
C PRO A 144 0.28 9.88 -5.69
N PHE A 145 -0.95 10.39 -5.62
CA PHE A 145 -1.37 11.49 -4.76
C PHE A 145 -1.93 10.97 -3.44
N HIS A 146 -1.82 11.75 -2.37
CA HIS A 146 -2.57 11.49 -1.15
C HIS A 146 -4.06 11.82 -1.37
N ALA A 147 -4.97 11.01 -0.82
CA ALA A 147 -6.42 11.13 -1.04
C ALA A 147 -7.00 12.50 -0.64
N SER A 148 -6.38 13.22 0.30
CA SER A 148 -6.80 14.56 0.71
C SER A 148 -6.55 15.66 -0.34
N ASN A 149 -5.67 15.40 -1.31
CA ASN A 149 -5.30 16.39 -2.33
C ASN A 149 -6.21 16.34 -3.57
N VAL A 150 -7.13 15.37 -3.63
CA VAL A 150 -8.08 15.20 -4.73
C VAL A 150 -9.51 15.43 -4.26
N GLN A 151 -10.35 15.97 -5.14
CA GLN A 151 -11.79 16.13 -4.92
C GLN A 151 -12.56 15.60 -6.12
N VAL A 152 -13.70 14.96 -5.87
CA VAL A 152 -14.55 14.43 -6.93
C VAL A 152 -15.31 15.57 -7.59
N LEU A 153 -15.44 15.49 -8.91
CA LEU A 153 -16.21 16.46 -9.69
C LEU A 153 -17.69 16.09 -9.68
N ASP A 154 -18.54 17.10 -9.59
CA ASP A 154 -19.97 16.94 -9.84
C ASP A 154 -20.20 16.72 -11.35
N PRO A 155 -20.90 15.64 -11.77
CA PRO A 155 -21.17 15.39 -13.20
C PRO A 155 -21.94 16.51 -13.90
N VAL A 156 -22.73 17.30 -13.17
CA VAL A 156 -23.54 18.37 -13.77
C VAL A 156 -22.79 19.70 -13.82
N THR A 157 -22.20 20.11 -12.69
CA THR A 157 -21.59 21.44 -12.58
C THR A 157 -20.10 21.47 -12.92
N GLY A 158 -19.43 20.30 -12.96
CA GLY A 158 -17.99 20.21 -13.18
C GLY A 158 -17.14 20.83 -12.06
N LYS A 159 -17.77 21.21 -10.93
CA LYS A 159 -17.10 21.83 -9.79
C LYS A 159 -16.62 20.76 -8.81
N PRO A 160 -15.50 21.00 -8.10
CA PRO A 160 -15.04 20.10 -7.04
C PRO A 160 -16.07 20.08 -5.90
N CYS A 161 -16.49 18.88 -5.49
CA CYS A 161 -17.54 18.70 -4.50
C CYS A 161 -17.16 17.66 -3.43
N LYS A 162 -17.85 17.72 -2.28
CA LYS A 162 -17.74 16.71 -1.21
C LYS A 162 -18.81 15.65 -1.41
N ILE A 163 -18.47 14.39 -1.11
CA ILE A 163 -19.43 13.29 -1.23
C ILE A 163 -20.22 13.10 0.08
N GLY A 164 -21.54 13.07 -0.06
CA GLY A 164 -22.50 12.56 0.92
C GLY A 164 -23.06 11.20 0.49
N VAL A 165 -23.75 10.54 1.41
CA VAL A 165 -24.48 9.30 1.16
C VAL A 165 -25.95 9.58 1.45
N LYS A 166 -26.85 9.17 0.56
CA LYS A 166 -28.30 9.15 0.79
C LYS A 166 -28.85 7.77 0.40
N TYR A 167 -30.03 7.45 0.92
CA TYR A 167 -30.80 6.29 0.49
C TYR A 167 -31.97 6.79 -0.36
N LEU A 168 -32.23 6.10 -1.47
CA LEU A 168 -33.43 6.31 -2.27
C LEU A 168 -34.64 5.62 -1.62
N GLU A 169 -35.84 5.85 -2.14
CA GLU A 169 -37.07 5.21 -1.69
C GLU A 169 -37.00 3.67 -1.83
N ASP A 170 -36.27 3.18 -2.83
CA ASP A 170 -36.00 1.74 -3.05
C ASP A 170 -35.03 1.13 -2.02
N GLY A 171 -34.49 1.91 -1.08
CA GLY A 171 -33.47 1.49 -0.12
C GLY A 171 -32.04 1.40 -0.71
N THR A 172 -31.86 1.72 -1.99
CA THR A 172 -30.53 1.70 -2.63
C THR A 172 -29.64 2.84 -2.11
N LYS A 173 -28.42 2.50 -1.72
CA LYS A 173 -27.43 3.47 -1.22
C LYS A 173 -26.75 4.21 -2.37
N VAL A 174 -26.94 5.52 -2.45
CA VAL A 174 -26.37 6.38 -3.49
C VAL A 174 -25.42 7.43 -2.92
N ARG A 175 -24.42 7.83 -3.73
CA ARG A 175 -23.52 8.94 -3.40
C ARG A 175 -24.12 10.23 -3.97
N VAL A 176 -24.06 11.31 -3.20
CA VAL A 176 -24.64 12.60 -3.59
C VAL A 176 -23.61 13.71 -3.44
N SER A 177 -23.55 14.64 -4.39
CA SER A 177 -22.68 15.81 -4.30
C SER A 177 -23.16 16.79 -3.21
N ARG A 178 -22.23 17.33 -2.41
CA ARG A 178 -22.49 18.32 -1.36
C ARG A 178 -21.47 19.45 -1.43
N GLY A 179 -21.90 20.67 -1.11
CA GLY A 179 -21.04 21.86 -0.98
C GLY A 179 -21.59 23.07 -1.73
N ILE A 180 -20.92 24.20 -1.57
CA ILE A 180 -21.21 25.43 -2.33
C ILE A 180 -20.90 25.16 -3.81
N GLY A 181 -21.92 25.28 -4.66
CA GLY A 181 -21.83 25.03 -6.09
C GLY A 181 -22.05 23.58 -6.54
N ALA A 182 -22.43 22.67 -5.63
CA ALA A 182 -22.86 21.32 -5.97
C ALA A 182 -24.36 21.29 -6.25
N SER A 183 -24.76 20.56 -7.29
CA SER A 183 -26.16 20.41 -7.74
C SER A 183 -26.99 19.47 -6.86
N GLY A 184 -26.37 18.75 -5.92
CA GLY A 184 -27.03 17.69 -5.17
C GLY A 184 -27.31 16.45 -6.01
N SER A 185 -26.66 16.34 -7.18
CA SER A 185 -26.82 15.22 -8.10
C SER A 185 -26.27 13.92 -7.53
N ILE A 186 -26.84 12.82 -8.02
CA ILE A 186 -26.40 11.46 -7.69
C ILE A 186 -25.13 11.17 -8.49
N ILE A 187 -24.05 10.83 -7.78
CA ILE A 187 -22.80 10.37 -8.37
C ILE A 187 -22.84 8.83 -8.39
N PRO A 188 -23.12 8.20 -9.55
CA PRO A 188 -23.25 6.75 -9.62
C PRO A 188 -21.94 6.06 -9.25
N ARG A 189 -22.03 4.79 -8.86
CA ARG A 189 -20.84 3.95 -8.70
C ARG A 189 -20.27 3.63 -10.09
N PRO A 190 -18.98 3.91 -10.36
CA PRO A 190 -18.38 3.72 -11.69
C PRO A 190 -18.39 2.23 -12.10
N GLU A 191 -18.53 1.99 -13.40
CA GLU A 191 -18.68 0.64 -13.98
C GLU A 191 -17.46 -0.25 -13.79
N ILE A 192 -16.26 0.36 -13.75
CA ILE A 192 -14.98 -0.32 -13.52
C ILE A 192 -14.98 -1.13 -12.21
N LEU A 193 -15.80 -0.72 -11.22
CA LEU A 193 -15.93 -1.46 -9.97
C LEU A 193 -16.90 -2.63 -10.01
N LYS A 194 -17.76 -2.73 -11.03
CA LYS A 194 -18.66 -3.86 -11.23
C LYS A 194 -17.94 -5.00 -11.94
N MET A 195 -16.92 -4.69 -12.75
CA MET A 195 -16.11 -5.67 -13.46
C MET A 195 -15.11 -6.34 -12.53
N ARG A 196 -14.88 -7.64 -12.76
CA ARG A 196 -13.79 -8.39 -12.12
C ARG A 196 -12.46 -7.96 -12.73
N THR A 197 -11.40 -7.87 -11.91
CA THR A 197 -10.05 -7.56 -12.41
C THR A 197 -9.53 -8.66 -13.33
N THR A 198 -9.84 -9.92 -13.01
CA THR A 198 -9.53 -11.07 -13.84
C THR A 198 -10.83 -11.58 -14.49
N PRO A 199 -10.92 -11.60 -15.83
CA PRO A 199 -12.08 -12.14 -16.51
C PRO A 199 -12.19 -13.64 -16.21
N ARG A 200 -13.43 -14.14 -16.07
CA ARG A 200 -13.66 -15.58 -15.94
C ARG A 200 -13.44 -16.22 -17.32
N PRO A 201 -12.72 -17.36 -17.42
CA PRO A 201 -12.70 -18.11 -18.67
C PRO A 201 -14.13 -18.53 -19.05
N THR A 202 -14.46 -18.46 -20.34
CA THR A 202 -15.79 -18.84 -20.85
C THR A 202 -15.94 -20.34 -21.05
N VAL A 203 -14.83 -21.05 -21.25
CA VAL A 203 -14.79 -22.50 -21.46
C VAL A 203 -14.50 -23.18 -20.12
N ALA A 204 -15.22 -24.25 -19.83
CA ALA A 204 -14.97 -25.10 -18.67
C ALA A 204 -13.61 -25.79 -18.81
N GLY A 205 -12.78 -25.70 -17.77
CA GLY A 205 -11.49 -26.40 -17.70
C GLY A 205 -11.64 -27.87 -17.33
N PRO A 206 -10.53 -28.63 -17.31
CA PRO A 206 -10.54 -30.06 -16.97
C PRO A 206 -10.96 -30.34 -15.50
N LYS A 207 -10.93 -29.32 -14.64
CA LYS A 207 -11.32 -29.40 -13.23
C LYS A 207 -12.73 -28.83 -12.96
N ASP A 208 -13.41 -28.32 -13.98
CA ASP A 208 -14.73 -27.71 -13.83
C ASP A 208 -15.82 -28.76 -14.11
N THR A 209 -16.78 -28.87 -13.20
CA THR A 209 -17.93 -29.76 -13.38
C THR A 209 -18.91 -29.19 -14.41
N PRO A 210 -19.41 -29.98 -15.38
CA PRO A 210 -20.41 -29.51 -16.32
C PRO A 210 -21.72 -29.21 -15.60
N MET A 211 -22.43 -28.16 -16.05
CA MET A 211 -23.64 -27.65 -15.38
C MET A 211 -24.72 -28.72 -15.20
N ASN A 212 -24.85 -29.66 -16.15
CA ASN A 212 -25.85 -30.73 -16.08
C ASN A 212 -25.71 -31.59 -14.82
N LEU A 213 -24.47 -31.90 -14.40
CA LEU A 213 -24.21 -32.68 -13.19
C LEU A 213 -24.45 -31.86 -11.92
N VAL A 214 -24.18 -30.55 -11.95
CA VAL A 214 -24.37 -29.66 -10.80
C VAL A 214 -25.86 -29.40 -10.51
N LEU A 215 -26.67 -29.30 -11.56
CA LEU A 215 -28.11 -29.08 -11.42
C LEU A 215 -28.90 -30.37 -11.17
N GLU A 216 -28.25 -31.53 -11.29
CA GLU A 216 -28.86 -32.81 -10.98
C GLU A 216 -29.22 -32.89 -9.49
N LYS A 217 -30.51 -33.00 -9.19
CA LYS A 217 -31.00 -33.18 -7.82
C LYS A 217 -30.83 -34.63 -7.40
N THR A 218 -29.78 -34.87 -6.63
CA THR A 218 -29.43 -36.18 -6.06
C THR A 218 -30.16 -36.49 -4.75
N TYR A 219 -30.61 -35.47 -4.02
CA TYR A 219 -31.32 -35.61 -2.76
C TYR A 219 -32.67 -34.89 -2.79
N ASP A 220 -33.73 -35.61 -2.43
CA ASP A 220 -35.06 -35.05 -2.22
C ASP A 220 -35.66 -35.58 -0.89
N PRO A 221 -35.84 -34.73 0.14
CA PRO A 221 -36.26 -35.16 1.47
C PRO A 221 -37.70 -35.67 1.54
N LYS A 222 -38.56 -35.24 0.61
CA LYS A 222 -39.98 -35.66 0.58
C LYS A 222 -40.17 -37.02 -0.06
N SER A 223 -39.38 -37.33 -1.09
CA SER A 223 -39.47 -38.59 -1.83
C SER A 223 -38.50 -39.64 -1.29
N GLY A 224 -37.60 -39.29 -0.37
CA GLY A 224 -36.57 -40.18 0.16
C GLY A 224 -35.45 -40.49 -0.84
N LYS A 225 -35.39 -39.78 -1.97
CA LYS A 225 -34.35 -39.96 -2.98
C LYS A 225 -33.00 -39.54 -2.41
N GLY A 226 -31.99 -40.41 -2.51
CA GLY A 226 -30.63 -40.14 -2.04
C GLY A 226 -30.38 -40.42 -0.56
N MET A 227 -31.35 -41.01 0.17
CA MET A 227 -31.14 -41.55 1.51
C MET A 227 -30.55 -42.97 1.38
N PRO A 228 -29.51 -43.34 2.14
CA PRO A 228 -29.08 -44.74 2.22
C PRO A 228 -30.19 -45.59 2.86
N GLU A 229 -30.35 -46.84 2.42
CA GLU A 229 -31.19 -47.80 3.12
C GLU A 229 -30.54 -48.11 4.48
N LEU A 230 -31.27 -47.88 5.57
CA LEU A 230 -30.85 -48.14 6.95
C LEU A 230 -31.11 -49.60 7.34
#